data_AF-A0A1V4RRJ8-F1
#
_entry.id   AF-A0A1V4RRJ8-F1
#
_cell.length_a   1.000
_cell.length_b   1.000
_cell.length_c   1.000
_cell.angle_alpha   90.00
_cell.angle_beta   90.00
_cell.angle_gamma   90.00
#
_symmetry.space_group_name_H-M   'P 1'
#
loop_
_entity.id
_entity.type
_entity.pdbx_description
1 polymer ?
#
loop_
_entity_poly.entity_id
_entity_poly.type
_entity_poly.pdbx_seq_one_letter_code
_entity_poly.pdbx_strand_id
1 'polypeptide(L)'
;MCAEKCPKKVINEYEAGIAKRKAIYVKYPQAVPLKYAIDAEQCIYFKKGKCRACEKFCPSGAIRFDDQQKDLTLDIGAIILASGIQVYDPGTHDIYGYRKSPNIVTSLEFERILSSSGPYGGHLLRPSDKKEPEKIAWLQCIGSRDTHIGARGYCSAICCTSAIKEAMLSKEHSKGPLDTAIFYMDIRTHGKDFERYYNRGKDESGLRFLKSKITNIVPVGDTGRQLIRYIDETGKRVEEEFDIVVLSVGLGVSKEGIDLGEKLGVELDQYNFASTTSFEPVKTSVPGIFVCGAFEAPQDIPSSVIESSAAAGVAGSSLSESRWTLTKTKEIPEEINVSGEPVRTGVFVCRCGTNIAGVVDVPAVVEYTKTLPGVVFAQENMFSCSQDTQVSGNSNKRRHQ
;
A
#
# COMPACT_ATOMS: atom_id res chain seq x y z
N MET A 1 2.10 22.55 -5.72
CA MET A 1 2.63 23.88 -5.34
C MET A 1 3.09 24.00 -3.87
N CYS A 2 2.22 23.93 -2.84
CA CYS A 2 2.66 24.17 -1.45
C CYS A 2 3.72 23.18 -0.94
N ALA A 3 3.61 21.88 -1.28
CA ALA A 3 4.64 20.88 -0.99
C ALA A 3 5.96 21.12 -1.73
N GLU A 4 5.92 21.49 -3.01
CA GLU A 4 7.14 21.80 -3.79
C GLU A 4 7.96 22.91 -3.12
N LYS A 5 7.29 23.93 -2.58
CA LYS A 5 7.93 25.08 -1.92
C LYS A 5 8.36 24.81 -0.48
N CYS A 6 7.98 23.68 0.11
CA CYS A 6 8.43 23.31 1.44
C CYS A 6 9.92 22.92 1.42
N PRO A 7 10.79 23.57 2.21
CA PRO A 7 12.22 23.26 2.21
C PRO A 7 12.56 21.99 3.01
N LYS A 8 11.72 21.62 4.00
CA LYS A 8 11.95 20.43 4.82
C LYS A 8 11.68 19.16 4.03
N LYS A 9 12.66 18.26 4.00
CA LYS A 9 12.53 16.86 3.55
C LYS A 9 12.36 15.95 4.76
N VAL A 10 11.47 14.98 4.65
CA VAL A 10 11.10 13.99 5.69
C VAL A 10 11.10 12.61 5.04
N ILE A 11 11.38 11.55 5.81
CA ILE A 11 11.21 10.17 5.32
C ILE A 11 9.74 9.97 4.93
N ASN A 12 9.47 9.33 3.81
CA ASN A 12 8.10 9.04 3.40
C ASN A 12 7.70 7.63 3.86
N GLU A 13 6.86 7.56 4.88
CA GLU A 13 6.39 6.33 5.51
C GLU A 13 5.51 5.52 4.53
N TYR A 14 4.73 6.18 3.67
CA TYR A 14 3.93 5.51 2.65
C TYR A 14 4.80 4.82 1.59
N GLU A 15 5.96 5.40 1.30
CA GLU A 15 6.96 4.81 0.40
C GLU A 15 7.94 3.92 1.15
N ALA A 16 7.55 3.35 2.30
CA ALA A 16 8.35 2.44 3.11
C ALA A 16 9.77 2.96 3.44
N GLY A 17 9.96 4.29 3.46
CA GLY A 17 11.24 4.92 3.77
C GLY A 17 12.26 5.03 2.62
N ILE A 18 12.00 4.41 1.45
CA ILE A 18 12.91 4.51 0.29
C ILE A 18 12.83 5.85 -0.45
N ALA A 19 11.85 6.68 -0.11
CA ALA A 19 11.67 8.02 -0.66
C ALA A 19 11.57 9.09 0.44
N LYS A 20 11.72 10.36 0.05
CA LYS A 20 11.50 11.50 0.94
C LYS A 20 10.25 12.26 0.52
N ARG A 21 9.41 12.62 1.49
CA ARG A 21 8.31 13.57 1.35
C ARG A 21 8.69 14.94 1.91
N LYS A 22 7.74 15.86 1.90
CA LYS A 22 7.84 17.19 2.48
C LYS A 22 7.07 17.24 3.80
N ALA A 23 7.33 18.26 4.63
CA ALA A 23 6.58 18.43 5.87
C ALA A 23 5.09 18.74 5.62
N ILE A 24 4.77 19.48 4.56
CA ILE A 24 3.41 19.55 4.02
C ILE A 24 3.28 18.57 2.86
N TYR A 25 2.31 17.66 2.92
CA TYR A 25 2.25 16.51 2.02
C TYR A 25 0.82 16.01 1.82
N VAL A 26 0.62 15.24 0.75
CA VAL A 26 -0.50 14.29 0.63
C VAL A 26 0.09 12.90 0.84
N LYS A 27 -0.62 12.01 1.55
CA LYS A 27 -0.10 10.67 1.89
C LYS A 27 0.32 9.89 0.65
N TYR A 28 -0.50 9.91 -0.39
CA TYR A 28 -0.23 9.32 -1.71
C TYR A 28 -1.11 9.98 -2.78
N PRO A 29 -0.83 9.83 -4.09
CA PRO A 29 -1.50 10.60 -5.14
C PRO A 29 -3.02 10.44 -5.22
N GLN A 30 -3.57 9.33 -4.73
CA GLN A 30 -5.00 8.97 -4.74
C GLN A 30 -5.58 8.90 -3.32
N ALA A 31 -5.01 9.65 -2.37
CA ALA A 31 -5.49 9.65 -1.00
C ALA A 31 -6.90 10.21 -0.93
N VAL A 32 -7.82 9.49 -0.27
CA VAL A 32 -9.19 9.94 -0.02
C VAL A 32 -9.33 10.31 1.46
N PRO A 33 -9.71 11.55 1.83
CA PRO A 33 -9.91 12.69 0.94
C PRO A 33 -8.58 13.24 0.39
N LEU A 34 -8.58 13.75 -0.85
CA LEU A 34 -7.37 14.30 -1.49
C LEU A 34 -7.02 15.69 -0.92
N LYS A 35 -6.51 15.67 0.30
CA LYS A 35 -6.18 16.84 1.10
C LYS A 35 -4.74 16.76 1.57
N TYR A 36 -4.11 17.94 1.64
CA TYR A 36 -2.78 18.08 2.22
C TYR A 36 -2.87 18.13 3.74
N ALA A 37 -1.88 17.56 4.40
CA ALA A 37 -1.64 17.68 5.83
C ALA A 37 -0.26 18.31 6.09
N ILE A 38 -0.10 18.97 7.24
CA ILE A 38 1.20 19.46 7.72
C ILE A 38 1.62 18.58 8.89
N ASP A 39 2.76 17.91 8.72
CA ASP A 39 3.44 17.19 9.78
C ASP A 39 4.05 18.20 10.76
N ALA A 40 3.39 18.38 11.91
CA ALA A 40 3.79 19.34 12.93
C ALA A 40 5.17 19.03 13.51
N GLU A 41 5.48 17.74 13.69
CA GLU A 41 6.75 17.27 14.23
C GLU A 41 7.92 17.49 13.27
N GLN A 42 7.68 17.78 12.00
CA GLN A 42 8.75 18.02 11.03
C GLN A 42 8.76 19.45 10.48
N CYS A 43 7.65 20.16 10.58
CA CYS A 43 7.49 21.51 10.05
C CYS A 43 8.40 22.54 10.75
N ILE A 44 9.09 23.35 9.95
CA ILE A 44 9.99 24.41 10.45
C ILE A 44 9.19 25.54 11.12
N TYR A 45 7.94 25.79 10.70
CA TYR A 45 7.07 26.78 11.34
C TYR A 45 6.83 26.40 12.80
N PHE A 46 6.32 25.19 13.06
CA PHE A 46 6.00 24.73 14.41
C PHE A 46 7.25 24.57 15.29
N LYS A 47 8.40 24.21 14.69
CA LYS A 47 9.67 24.09 15.45
C LYS A 47 10.38 25.40 15.74
N LYS A 48 10.31 26.39 14.86
CA LYS A 48 11.18 27.59 14.90
C LYS A 48 10.44 28.93 14.71
N GLY A 49 9.13 28.90 14.43
CA GLY A 49 8.26 30.09 14.28
C GLY A 49 8.40 30.91 13.00
N LYS A 50 9.29 30.53 12.05
CA LYS A 50 9.70 31.44 10.95
C LYS A 50 9.26 31.03 9.54
N CYS A 51 9.03 29.75 9.26
CA CYS A 51 8.82 29.28 7.89
C CYS A 51 7.34 29.35 7.47
N ARG A 52 6.98 30.25 6.54
CA ARG A 52 5.61 30.37 5.99
C ARG A 52 5.53 30.18 4.47
N ALA A 53 6.49 29.43 3.91
CA ALA A 53 6.58 29.24 2.46
C ALA A 53 5.32 28.59 1.88
N CYS A 54 4.81 27.53 2.51
CA CYS A 54 3.62 26.84 2.03
C CYS A 54 2.39 27.77 1.99
N GLU A 55 2.19 28.60 3.03
CA GLU A 55 1.13 29.61 3.12
C GLU A 55 1.26 30.67 2.01
N LYS A 56 2.45 31.27 1.86
CA LYS A 56 2.73 32.30 0.84
C LYS A 56 2.43 31.84 -0.59
N PHE A 57 2.69 30.55 -0.89
CA PHE A 57 2.47 29.97 -2.21
C PHE A 57 1.19 29.13 -2.30
N CYS A 58 0.24 29.30 -1.37
CA CYS A 58 -1.04 28.63 -1.42
C CYS A 58 -2.07 29.52 -2.14
N PRO A 59 -2.53 29.17 -3.35
CA PRO A 59 -3.42 30.03 -4.13
C PRO A 59 -4.85 30.03 -3.56
N SER A 60 -5.21 28.99 -2.80
CA SER A 60 -6.52 28.88 -2.16
C SER A 60 -6.57 29.52 -0.76
N GLY A 61 -5.45 30.00 -0.22
CA GLY A 61 -5.39 30.53 1.15
C GLY A 61 -5.78 29.51 2.23
N ALA A 62 -5.70 28.21 1.94
CA ALA A 62 -6.27 27.15 2.79
C ALA A 62 -5.40 26.78 4.01
N ILE A 63 -4.18 27.30 4.12
CA ILE A 63 -3.24 26.92 5.17
C ILE A 63 -3.54 27.73 6.43
N ARG A 64 -3.79 27.00 7.52
CA ARG A 64 -4.06 27.55 8.84
C ARG A 64 -3.13 26.90 9.85
N PHE A 65 -2.16 27.67 10.37
CA PHE A 65 -1.22 27.17 11.37
C PHE A 65 -1.79 27.17 12.80
N ASP A 66 -2.91 27.84 13.00
CA ASP A 66 -3.65 27.93 14.25
C ASP A 66 -4.69 26.81 14.42
N ASP A 67 -4.89 25.96 13.40
CA ASP A 67 -5.86 24.85 13.48
C ASP A 67 -5.46 23.87 14.59
N GLN A 68 -6.44 23.52 15.43
CA GLN A 68 -6.23 22.71 16.63
C GLN A 68 -6.96 21.38 16.53
N GLN A 69 -6.47 20.40 17.28
CA GLN A 69 -7.21 19.17 17.55
C GLN A 69 -8.60 19.52 18.10
N LYS A 70 -9.61 18.79 17.62
CA LYS A 70 -10.98 18.91 18.09
C LYS A 70 -11.41 17.55 18.60
N ASP A 71 -11.93 17.53 19.82
CA ASP A 71 -12.56 16.34 20.36
C ASP A 71 -14.02 16.32 19.89
N LEU A 72 -14.41 15.19 19.31
CA LEU A 72 -15.77 14.95 18.83
C LEU A 72 -16.38 13.82 19.65
N THR A 73 -17.51 14.10 20.29
CA THR A 73 -18.32 13.09 20.96
C THR A 73 -19.37 12.58 19.98
N LEU A 74 -19.40 11.25 19.77
CA LEU A 74 -20.36 10.58 18.89
C LEU A 74 -21.11 9.53 19.69
N ASP A 75 -22.44 9.59 19.65
CA ASP A 75 -23.29 8.54 20.17
C ASP A 75 -23.36 7.41 19.13
N ILE A 76 -22.83 6.25 19.47
CA ILE A 76 -22.72 5.09 18.58
C ILE A 76 -23.32 3.85 19.25
N GLY A 77 -23.96 3.00 18.44
CA GLY A 77 -24.51 1.72 18.92
C GLY A 77 -23.57 0.53 18.72
N ALA A 78 -22.57 0.65 17.85
CA ALA A 78 -21.60 -0.40 17.57
C ALA A 78 -20.24 0.18 17.13
N ILE A 79 -19.17 -0.58 17.38
CA ILE A 79 -17.80 -0.30 16.94
C ILE A 79 -17.32 -1.49 16.08
N ILE A 80 -16.66 -1.21 14.96
CA ILE A 80 -15.97 -2.23 14.16
C ILE A 80 -14.48 -1.90 14.14
N LEU A 81 -13.67 -2.80 14.68
CA LEU A 81 -12.21 -2.69 14.69
C LEU A 81 -11.63 -3.22 13.39
N ALA A 82 -11.05 -2.32 12.60
CA ALA A 82 -10.38 -2.60 11.33
C ALA A 82 -9.01 -1.91 11.26
N SER A 83 -8.26 -1.93 12.37
CA SER A 83 -6.95 -1.27 12.51
C SER A 83 -5.88 -1.86 11.59
N GLY A 84 -6.09 -3.07 11.07
CA GLY A 84 -5.18 -3.73 10.14
C GLY A 84 -3.95 -4.29 10.84
N ILE A 85 -2.79 -4.19 10.18
CA ILE A 85 -1.52 -4.78 10.63
C ILE A 85 -0.34 -3.82 10.45
N GLN A 86 0.77 -4.18 11.08
CA GLN A 86 2.11 -3.72 10.76
C GLN A 86 2.95 -4.86 10.16
N VAL A 87 3.94 -4.50 9.35
CA VAL A 87 4.93 -5.44 8.82
C VAL A 87 6.05 -5.67 9.84
N TYR A 88 6.66 -6.85 9.81
CA TYR A 88 7.86 -7.15 10.58
C TYR A 88 9.04 -6.29 10.11
N ASP A 89 9.77 -5.67 11.04
CA ASP A 89 11.03 -4.96 10.75
C ASP A 89 12.22 -5.91 10.91
N PRO A 90 12.83 -6.40 9.80
CA PRO A 90 14.00 -7.26 9.86
C PRO A 90 15.25 -6.55 10.40
N GLY A 91 15.21 -5.22 10.52
CA GLY A 91 16.28 -4.44 11.13
C GLY A 91 16.33 -4.48 12.66
N THR A 92 15.28 -5.00 13.32
CA THR A 92 15.28 -5.19 14.78
C THR A 92 16.32 -6.22 15.22
N HIS A 93 16.42 -7.32 14.46
CA HIS A 93 17.42 -8.37 14.60
C HIS A 93 18.00 -8.68 13.22
N ASP A 94 18.96 -7.85 12.79
CA ASP A 94 19.43 -7.81 11.40
C ASP A 94 20.42 -8.94 11.05
N ILE A 95 19.93 -10.17 11.02
CA ILE A 95 20.69 -11.36 10.61
C ILE A 95 20.87 -11.44 9.08
N TYR A 96 20.04 -10.72 8.32
CA TYR A 96 20.05 -10.72 6.87
C TYR A 96 20.90 -9.58 6.28
N GLY A 97 21.39 -8.64 7.10
CA GLY A 97 22.11 -7.48 6.62
C GLY A 97 21.23 -6.43 5.92
N TYR A 98 19.93 -6.43 6.20
CA TYR A 98 18.94 -5.47 5.72
C TYR A 98 19.39 -4.01 5.92
N ARG A 99 19.95 -3.67 7.09
CA ARG A 99 20.44 -2.31 7.35
C ARG A 99 21.83 -2.05 6.78
N LYS A 100 22.50 -3.08 6.25
CA LYS A 100 23.88 -3.01 5.73
C LYS A 100 23.93 -2.84 4.22
N SER A 101 22.90 -3.26 3.49
CA SER A 101 22.86 -3.15 2.03
C SER A 101 21.52 -2.56 1.56
N PRO A 102 21.53 -1.48 0.76
CA PRO A 102 20.30 -0.94 0.18
C PRO A 102 19.66 -1.88 -0.86
N ASN A 103 20.35 -2.91 -1.32
CA ASN A 103 19.81 -3.90 -2.24
C ASN A 103 19.13 -5.09 -1.54
N ILE A 104 19.11 -5.08 -0.20
CA ILE A 104 18.28 -5.98 0.59
C ILE A 104 17.07 -5.14 1.01
N VAL A 105 15.90 -5.48 0.48
CA VAL A 105 14.66 -4.74 0.68
C VAL A 105 13.60 -5.67 1.25
N THR A 106 12.62 -5.12 1.96
CA THR A 106 11.40 -5.82 2.33
C THR A 106 10.46 -5.95 1.13
N SER A 107 9.54 -6.91 1.18
CA SER A 107 8.46 -7.02 0.18
C SER A 107 7.67 -5.71 0.06
N LEU A 108 7.37 -5.03 1.18
CA LEU A 108 6.66 -3.75 1.14
C LEU A 108 7.47 -2.66 0.41
N GLU A 109 8.77 -2.55 0.64
CA GLU A 109 9.62 -1.62 -0.11
C GLU A 109 9.66 -2.00 -1.60
N PHE A 110 9.72 -3.29 -1.92
CA PHE A 110 9.73 -3.79 -3.29
C PHE A 110 8.41 -3.51 -4.02
N GLU A 111 7.25 -3.59 -3.36
CA GLU A 111 5.97 -3.11 -3.91
C GLU A 111 6.03 -1.62 -4.27
N ARG A 112 6.70 -0.79 -3.46
CA ARG A 112 6.88 0.63 -3.76
C ARG A 112 7.83 0.86 -4.93
N ILE A 113 8.85 0.03 -5.10
CA ILE A 113 9.74 0.02 -6.28
C ILE A 113 8.93 -0.26 -7.55
N LEU A 114 8.09 -1.31 -7.53
CA LEU A 114 7.28 -1.72 -8.68
C LEU A 114 6.06 -0.82 -8.93
N SER A 115 5.61 -0.04 -7.94
CA SER A 115 4.44 0.83 -8.08
C SER A 115 4.69 1.95 -9.10
N SER A 116 3.76 2.10 -10.06
CA SER A 116 3.74 3.23 -11.00
C SER A 116 3.62 4.60 -10.32
N SER A 117 3.05 4.63 -9.11
CA SER A 117 2.95 5.83 -8.26
C SER A 117 4.06 5.92 -7.22
N GLY A 118 4.96 4.94 -7.18
CA GLY A 118 6.08 4.88 -6.25
C GLY A 118 7.28 5.71 -6.71
N PRO A 119 8.37 5.72 -5.94
CA PRO A 119 9.51 6.59 -6.16
C PRO A 119 10.25 6.37 -7.47
N TYR A 120 10.14 5.19 -8.06
CA TYR A 120 10.79 4.85 -9.33
C TYR A 120 9.82 4.83 -10.51
N GLY A 121 8.57 5.26 -10.32
CA GLY A 121 7.58 5.34 -11.40
C GLY A 121 7.24 3.98 -12.03
N GLY A 122 7.46 2.88 -11.29
CA GLY A 122 7.27 1.51 -11.75
C GLY A 122 8.47 0.88 -12.45
N HIS A 123 9.59 1.61 -12.57
CA HIS A 123 10.84 1.05 -13.11
C HIS A 123 11.54 0.15 -12.07
N LEU A 124 11.83 -1.08 -12.46
CA LEU A 124 12.54 -2.05 -11.63
C LEU A 124 14.03 -1.70 -11.54
N LEU A 125 14.40 -0.95 -10.50
CA LEU A 125 15.76 -0.43 -10.31
C LEU A 125 16.33 -0.82 -8.95
N ARG A 126 17.60 -1.22 -8.93
CA ARG A 126 18.38 -1.44 -7.71
C ARG A 126 18.42 -0.17 -6.87
N PRO A 127 18.12 -0.21 -5.56
CA PRO A 127 18.12 1.00 -4.74
C PRO A 127 19.49 1.67 -4.62
N SER A 128 20.58 0.88 -4.63
CA SER A 128 21.98 1.37 -4.54
C SER A 128 22.38 2.30 -5.68
N ASP A 129 22.24 1.86 -6.92
CA ASP A 129 22.88 2.47 -8.09
C ASP A 129 21.90 2.79 -9.23
N LYS A 130 20.61 2.49 -9.03
CA LYS A 130 19.52 2.69 -10.01
C LYS A 130 19.73 1.95 -11.32
N LYS A 131 20.49 0.85 -11.33
CA LYS A 131 20.58 -0.05 -12.49
C LYS A 131 19.46 -1.09 -12.47
N GLU A 132 19.11 -1.60 -13.64
CA GLU A 132 18.17 -2.73 -13.73
C GLU A 132 18.86 -4.00 -13.20
N PRO A 133 18.19 -4.78 -12.33
CA PRO A 133 18.71 -6.05 -11.86
C PRO A 133 18.56 -7.13 -12.93
N GLU A 134 19.50 -8.07 -12.99
CA GLU A 134 19.43 -9.25 -13.84
C GLU A 134 18.97 -10.49 -13.04
N LYS A 135 19.14 -10.45 -11.71
CA LYS A 135 18.80 -11.56 -10.83
C LYS A 135 18.27 -11.14 -9.46
N ILE A 136 17.09 -11.64 -9.07
CA ILE A 136 16.40 -11.29 -7.81
C ILE A 136 16.03 -12.54 -7.01
N ALA A 137 16.29 -12.50 -5.70
CA ALA A 137 15.86 -13.54 -4.76
C ALA A 137 14.75 -13.03 -3.84
N TRP A 138 13.71 -13.84 -3.60
CA TRP A 138 12.73 -13.65 -2.55
C TRP A 138 12.95 -14.68 -1.45
N LEU A 139 13.04 -14.21 -0.20
CA LEU A 139 13.22 -15.07 0.96
C LEU A 139 11.92 -15.15 1.75
N GLN A 140 11.35 -16.35 1.85
CA GLN A 140 10.08 -16.55 2.52
C GLN A 140 10.22 -16.65 4.05
N CYS A 141 9.12 -16.35 4.74
CA CYS A 141 8.96 -16.52 6.19
C CYS A 141 9.89 -15.61 7.02
N ILE A 142 10.14 -14.38 6.58
CA ILE A 142 10.96 -13.43 7.34
C ILE A 142 10.15 -12.86 8.50
N GLY A 143 10.49 -13.24 9.73
CA GLY A 143 9.74 -12.85 10.93
C GLY A 143 8.47 -13.67 11.20
N SER A 144 8.28 -14.77 10.47
CA SER A 144 7.12 -15.68 10.58
C SER A 144 7.59 -17.13 10.64
N ARG A 145 6.79 -18.01 11.26
CA ARG A 145 7.12 -19.43 11.44
C ARG A 145 8.53 -19.60 12.02
N ASP A 146 8.82 -18.77 13.01
CA ASP A 146 10.13 -18.68 13.63
C ASP A 146 9.98 -18.38 15.12
N THR A 147 10.87 -18.96 15.92
CA THR A 147 10.91 -18.85 17.39
C THR A 147 12.09 -18.02 17.88
N HIS A 148 12.92 -17.49 16.98
CA HIS A 148 13.97 -16.53 17.34
C HIS A 148 13.37 -15.23 17.91
N ILE A 149 14.18 -14.50 18.66
CA ILE A 149 13.81 -13.27 19.33
C ILE A 149 13.22 -12.26 18.32
N GLY A 150 12.06 -11.70 18.63
CA GLY A 150 11.35 -10.72 17.81
C GLY A 150 10.54 -11.32 16.65
N ALA A 151 10.77 -12.57 16.27
CA ALA A 151 9.97 -13.25 15.26
C ALA A 151 8.68 -13.83 15.85
N ARG A 152 7.83 -14.38 14.98
CA ARG A 152 6.49 -14.84 15.35
C ARG A 152 6.27 -16.30 14.94
N GLY A 153 5.68 -17.09 15.84
CA GLY A 153 5.48 -18.53 15.67
C GLY A 153 4.43 -18.92 14.63
N TYR A 154 3.67 -17.97 14.09
CA TYR A 154 2.60 -18.22 13.12
C TYR A 154 3.01 -17.90 11.67
N CYS A 155 2.19 -18.36 10.73
CA CYS A 155 2.32 -18.05 9.31
C CYS A 155 1.56 -16.76 8.97
N SER A 156 2.17 -15.81 8.26
CA SER A 156 1.51 -14.55 7.89
C SER A 156 0.62 -14.61 6.66
N ALA A 157 0.17 -15.83 6.28
CA ALA A 157 -0.77 -16.19 5.21
C ALA A 157 -0.45 -15.72 3.76
N ILE A 158 -0.01 -14.48 3.55
CA ILE A 158 0.06 -13.81 2.24
C ILE A 158 1.46 -13.79 1.61
N CYS A 159 2.51 -14.07 2.39
CA CYS A 159 3.90 -13.84 1.95
C CYS A 159 4.29 -14.74 0.76
N CYS A 160 3.72 -15.94 0.62
CA CYS A 160 3.99 -16.83 -0.53
C CYS A 160 3.40 -16.28 -1.82
N THR A 161 2.16 -15.81 -1.78
CA THR A 161 1.44 -15.37 -2.98
C THR A 161 1.85 -13.97 -3.41
N SER A 162 2.15 -13.08 -2.46
CA SER A 162 2.77 -11.77 -2.74
C SER A 162 4.14 -11.92 -3.40
N ALA A 163 5.02 -12.81 -2.92
CA ALA A 163 6.32 -13.05 -3.55
C ALA A 163 6.20 -13.58 -4.98
N ILE A 164 5.28 -14.52 -5.24
CA ILE A 164 4.99 -15.01 -6.60
C ILE A 164 4.53 -13.85 -7.49
N LYS A 165 3.62 -13.02 -6.97
CA LYS A 165 3.11 -11.85 -7.69
C LYS A 165 4.20 -10.83 -8.01
N GLU A 166 4.99 -10.45 -7.02
CA GLU A 166 6.13 -9.54 -7.21
C GLU A 166 7.12 -10.09 -8.22
N ALA A 167 7.45 -11.39 -8.17
CA ALA A 167 8.39 -12.00 -9.10
C ALA A 167 7.87 -12.05 -10.54
N MET A 168 6.58 -12.38 -10.74
CA MET A 168 5.94 -12.33 -12.06
C MET A 168 5.91 -10.89 -12.60
N LEU A 169 5.45 -9.93 -11.79
CA LEU A 169 5.40 -8.52 -12.17
C LEU A 169 6.80 -7.96 -12.47
N SER A 170 7.83 -8.42 -11.76
CA SER A 170 9.21 -8.01 -12.03
C SER A 170 9.67 -8.44 -13.42
N LYS A 171 9.29 -9.64 -13.87
CA LYS A 171 9.56 -10.08 -15.26
C LYS A 171 8.80 -9.24 -16.28
N GLU A 172 7.55 -8.87 -16.00
CA GLU A 172 6.75 -8.00 -16.88
C GLU A 172 7.32 -6.57 -16.97
N HIS A 173 7.92 -6.06 -15.89
CA HIS A 173 8.52 -4.73 -15.83
C HIS A 173 9.99 -4.68 -16.28
N SER A 174 10.65 -5.84 -16.38
CA SER A 174 12.04 -5.96 -16.83
C SER A 174 12.14 -5.71 -18.34
N LYS A 175 13.18 -4.99 -18.79
CA LYS A 175 13.45 -4.80 -20.23
C LYS A 175 14.12 -6.01 -20.87
N GLY A 176 14.74 -6.88 -20.08
CA GLY A 176 15.49 -8.05 -20.53
C GLY A 176 15.19 -9.30 -19.71
N PRO A 177 15.87 -10.43 -20.01
CA PRO A 177 15.75 -11.65 -19.24
C PRO A 177 16.07 -11.40 -17.76
N LEU A 178 15.13 -11.74 -16.88
CA LEU A 178 15.26 -11.62 -15.43
C LEU A 178 15.21 -13.00 -14.78
N ASP A 179 16.25 -13.37 -14.05
CA ASP A 179 16.28 -14.57 -13.21
C ASP A 179 15.65 -14.26 -11.84
N THR A 180 14.65 -15.05 -11.47
CA THR A 180 13.86 -14.87 -10.26
C THR A 180 13.83 -16.17 -9.47
N ALA A 181 14.28 -16.12 -8.21
CA ALA A 181 14.30 -17.27 -7.32
C ALA A 181 13.51 -17.00 -6.03
N ILE A 182 12.61 -17.91 -5.67
CA ILE A 182 11.84 -17.86 -4.42
C ILE A 182 12.36 -18.98 -3.51
N PHE A 183 12.99 -18.60 -2.41
CA PHE A 183 13.52 -19.50 -1.38
C PHE A 183 12.49 -19.74 -0.30
N TYR A 184 12.08 -21.00 -0.12
CA TYR A 184 10.92 -21.32 0.72
C TYR A 184 11.10 -22.58 1.58
N MET A 185 10.27 -22.70 2.62
CA MET A 185 10.07 -23.95 3.36
C MET A 185 8.90 -24.74 2.78
N ASP A 186 7.72 -24.12 2.76
CA ASP A 186 6.51 -24.62 2.10
C ASP A 186 5.87 -23.47 1.31
N ILE A 187 5.38 -23.75 0.10
CA ILE A 187 4.54 -22.81 -0.64
C ILE A 187 3.10 -22.96 -0.13
N ARG A 188 2.52 -21.86 0.36
CA ARG A 188 1.17 -21.84 0.94
C ARG A 188 0.24 -20.98 0.08
N THR A 189 -0.28 -21.57 -0.97
CA THR A 189 -1.17 -21.00 -1.99
C THR A 189 -2.62 -21.46 -1.79
N HIS A 190 -3.12 -21.25 -0.57
CA HIS A 190 -4.49 -21.60 -0.19
C HIS A 190 -5.49 -20.56 -0.70
N GLY A 191 -6.72 -20.98 -0.97
CA GLY A 191 -7.77 -20.14 -1.56
C GLY A 191 -8.05 -20.47 -3.02
N LYS A 192 -9.12 -19.88 -3.55
CA LYS A 192 -9.58 -20.16 -4.92
C LYS A 192 -8.58 -19.61 -5.94
N ASP A 193 -8.09 -20.48 -6.82
CA ASP A 193 -7.16 -20.18 -7.91
C ASP A 193 -5.71 -19.82 -7.49
N PHE A 194 -5.36 -19.88 -6.21
CA PHE A 194 -4.01 -19.55 -5.74
C PHE A 194 -2.97 -20.59 -6.17
N GLU A 195 -3.33 -21.87 -6.18
CA GLU A 195 -2.47 -22.93 -6.72
C GLU A 195 -2.29 -22.80 -8.23
N ARG A 196 -3.35 -22.42 -8.96
CA ARG A 196 -3.26 -22.11 -10.39
C ARG A 196 -2.29 -20.94 -10.63
N TYR A 197 -2.30 -19.93 -9.76
CA TYR A 197 -1.38 -18.80 -9.83
C TYR A 197 0.08 -19.22 -9.58
N TYR A 198 0.32 -20.11 -8.61
CA TYR A 198 1.63 -20.72 -8.39
C TYR A 198 2.13 -21.52 -9.60
N ASN A 199 1.28 -22.38 -10.17
CA ASN A 199 1.63 -23.15 -11.38
C ASN A 199 1.92 -22.22 -12.56
N ARG A 200 1.14 -21.15 -12.75
CA ARG A 200 1.45 -20.12 -13.77
C ARG A 200 2.80 -19.46 -13.54
N GLY A 201 3.14 -19.12 -12.29
CA GLY A 201 4.45 -18.59 -11.95
C GLY A 201 5.58 -19.56 -12.31
N LYS A 202 5.42 -20.84 -11.95
CA LYS A 202 6.41 -21.88 -12.22
C LYS A 202 6.55 -22.22 -13.70
N ASP A 203 5.45 -22.58 -14.34
CA ASP A 203 5.44 -23.26 -15.65
C ASP A 203 5.41 -22.26 -16.82
N GLU A 204 4.74 -21.11 -16.65
CA GLU A 204 4.63 -20.10 -17.72
C GLU A 204 5.63 -18.95 -17.54
N SER A 205 5.86 -18.51 -16.30
CA SER A 205 6.76 -17.37 -16.03
C SER A 205 8.21 -17.80 -15.73
N GLY A 206 8.47 -19.09 -15.57
CA GLY A 206 9.80 -19.63 -15.30
C GLY A 206 10.39 -19.15 -13.97
N LEU A 207 9.56 -18.95 -12.94
CA LEU A 207 10.03 -18.67 -11.59
C LEU A 207 10.74 -19.90 -11.01
N ARG A 208 11.95 -19.73 -10.44
CA ARG A 208 12.63 -20.81 -9.72
C ARG A 208 12.11 -20.89 -8.30
N PHE A 209 11.68 -22.07 -7.88
CA PHE A 209 11.28 -22.34 -6.50
C PHE A 209 12.34 -23.23 -5.85
N LEU A 210 13.05 -22.68 -4.87
CA LEU A 210 14.17 -23.34 -4.20
C LEU A 210 13.76 -23.66 -2.76
N LYS A 211 13.62 -24.95 -2.45
CA LYS A 211 13.21 -25.41 -1.11
C LYS A 211 14.38 -25.33 -0.14
N SER A 212 14.66 -24.13 0.36
CA SER A 212 15.72 -23.87 1.32
C SER A 212 15.39 -22.64 2.18
N LYS A 213 15.53 -22.77 3.52
CA LYS A 213 15.42 -21.62 4.43
C LYS A 213 16.79 -20.94 4.53
N ILE A 214 16.86 -19.71 4.01
CA ILE A 214 18.09 -18.91 4.07
C ILE A 214 18.28 -18.34 5.48
N THR A 215 19.49 -18.49 6.02
CA THR A 215 19.84 -18.09 7.38
C THR A 215 20.67 -16.82 7.45
N ASN A 216 21.39 -16.48 6.38
CA ASN A 216 22.25 -15.29 6.30
C ASN A 216 22.48 -14.91 4.83
N ILE A 217 22.81 -13.64 4.59
CA ILE A 217 23.21 -13.08 3.29
C ILE A 217 24.60 -12.46 3.45
N VAL A 218 25.50 -12.75 2.51
CA VAL A 218 26.87 -12.23 2.54
C VAL A 218 27.05 -11.20 1.43
N PRO A 219 27.41 -9.94 1.71
CA PRO A 219 27.66 -8.95 0.67
C PRO A 219 28.90 -9.32 -0.17
N VAL A 220 28.84 -9.13 -1.49
CA VAL A 220 29.91 -9.47 -2.43
C VAL A 220 30.71 -8.22 -2.83
N GLY A 221 31.81 -8.00 -2.12
CA GLY A 221 32.74 -6.90 -2.39
C GLY A 221 32.03 -5.55 -2.58
N ASP A 222 32.51 -4.75 -3.54
CA ASP A 222 31.96 -3.43 -3.84
C ASP A 222 30.89 -3.43 -4.95
N THR A 223 30.51 -4.60 -5.48
CA THR A 223 29.55 -4.72 -6.60
C THR A 223 28.10 -4.44 -6.19
N GLY A 224 27.84 -4.47 -4.88
CA GLY A 224 26.49 -4.37 -4.30
C GLY A 224 25.64 -5.64 -4.45
N ARG A 225 26.17 -6.71 -5.04
CA ARG A 225 25.49 -8.02 -5.13
C ARG A 225 25.51 -8.74 -3.78
N GLN A 226 24.54 -9.62 -3.59
CA GLN A 226 24.26 -10.34 -2.35
C GLN A 226 24.42 -11.84 -2.59
N LEU A 227 25.34 -12.47 -1.88
CA LEU A 227 25.59 -13.91 -1.97
C LEU A 227 24.66 -14.66 -1.02
N ILE A 228 23.96 -15.64 -1.57
CA ILE A 228 23.11 -16.57 -0.83
C ILE A 228 23.71 -17.96 -0.94
N ARG A 229 23.83 -18.63 0.21
CA ARG A 229 24.30 -20.02 0.31
C ARG A 229 23.13 -20.90 0.70
N TYR A 230 22.90 -21.95 -0.07
CA TYR A 230 21.77 -22.85 0.15
C TYR A 230 22.10 -24.28 -0.27
N ILE A 231 21.22 -25.20 0.12
CA ILE A 231 21.26 -26.59 -0.30
C ILE A 231 20.19 -26.76 -1.39
N ASP A 232 20.59 -27.23 -2.56
CA ASP A 232 19.66 -27.52 -3.65
C ASP A 232 18.90 -28.85 -3.43
N GLU A 233 18.00 -29.18 -4.36
CA GLU A 233 17.22 -30.41 -4.29
C GLU A 233 18.05 -31.71 -4.38
N THR A 234 19.28 -31.62 -4.89
CA THR A 234 20.23 -32.75 -4.95
C THR A 234 21.03 -32.92 -3.66
N GLY A 235 20.89 -31.98 -2.70
CA GLY A 235 21.67 -31.95 -1.47
C GLY A 235 23.03 -31.26 -1.61
N LYS A 236 23.32 -30.64 -2.77
CA LYS A 236 24.59 -29.95 -3.01
C LYS A 236 24.53 -28.54 -2.44
N ARG A 237 25.66 -28.11 -1.87
CA ARG A 237 25.86 -26.71 -1.46
C ARG A 237 26.07 -25.84 -2.70
N VAL A 238 25.24 -24.81 -2.83
CA VAL A 238 25.30 -23.82 -3.91
C VAL A 238 25.54 -22.45 -3.29
N GLU A 239 26.40 -21.67 -3.94
CA GLU A 239 26.56 -20.24 -3.66
C GLU A 239 26.12 -19.47 -4.91
N GLU A 240 25.18 -18.55 -4.76
CA GLU A 240 24.61 -17.79 -5.88
C GLU A 240 24.51 -16.30 -5.51
N GLU A 241 24.91 -15.42 -6.44
CA GLU A 241 24.89 -13.97 -6.27
C GLU A 241 23.61 -13.37 -6.86
N PHE A 242 22.99 -12.43 -6.15
CA PHE A 242 21.77 -11.73 -6.56
C PHE A 242 21.97 -10.21 -6.55
N ASP A 243 21.32 -9.50 -7.48
CA ASP A 243 21.35 -8.03 -7.54
C ASP A 243 20.47 -7.39 -6.47
N ILE A 244 19.31 -7.99 -6.21
CA ILE A 244 18.36 -7.60 -5.18
C ILE A 244 17.93 -8.84 -4.40
N VAL A 245 17.83 -8.71 -3.08
CA VAL A 245 17.20 -9.70 -2.22
C VAL A 245 15.99 -9.08 -1.55
N VAL A 246 14.83 -9.67 -1.77
CA VAL A 246 13.55 -9.28 -1.21
C VAL A 246 13.24 -10.17 -0.01
N LEU A 247 13.08 -9.55 1.15
CA LEU A 247 12.67 -10.19 2.39
C LEU A 247 11.14 -10.18 2.45
N SER A 248 10.51 -11.35 2.27
CA SER A 248 9.06 -11.49 2.38
C SER A 248 8.64 -11.44 3.85
N VAL A 249 8.48 -10.22 4.36
CA VAL A 249 8.26 -9.92 5.78
C VAL A 249 6.87 -10.33 6.26
N GLY A 250 6.84 -10.85 7.48
CA GLY A 250 5.62 -11.24 8.18
C GLY A 250 4.75 -10.06 8.61
N LEU A 251 3.52 -10.37 9.00
CA LEU A 251 2.52 -9.44 9.51
C LEU A 251 2.36 -9.60 11.02
N GLY A 252 2.02 -8.53 11.72
CA GLY A 252 1.60 -8.53 13.12
C GLY A 252 0.77 -7.30 13.45
N VAL A 253 0.40 -7.15 14.71
CA VAL A 253 -0.46 -6.03 15.15
C VAL A 253 0.39 -4.81 15.50
N SER A 254 -0.07 -3.61 15.10
CA SER A 254 0.62 -2.34 15.46
C SER A 254 0.39 -1.97 16.91
N LYS A 255 1.30 -1.18 17.50
CA LYS A 255 1.14 -0.73 18.88
C LYS A 255 -0.18 0.03 19.08
N GLU A 256 -0.55 0.88 18.12
CA GLU A 256 -1.80 1.64 18.16
C GLU A 256 -3.03 0.72 18.12
N GLY A 257 -2.93 -0.41 17.42
CA GLY A 257 -3.98 -1.43 17.38
C GLY A 257 -4.14 -2.13 18.73
N ILE A 258 -3.02 -2.48 19.38
CA ILE A 258 -3.01 -3.06 20.73
C ILE A 258 -3.61 -2.08 21.73
N ASP A 259 -3.07 -0.86 21.79
CA ASP A 259 -3.51 0.19 22.70
C ASP A 259 -5.02 0.49 22.54
N LEU A 260 -5.53 0.46 21.30
CA LEU A 260 -6.96 0.64 21.01
C LEU A 260 -7.80 -0.55 21.51
N GLY A 261 -7.35 -1.78 21.27
CA GLY A 261 -8.03 -3.00 21.75
C GLY A 261 -8.12 -3.03 23.28
N GLU A 262 -6.99 -2.78 23.96
CA GLU A 262 -6.91 -2.73 25.42
C GLU A 262 -7.80 -1.61 25.99
N LYS A 263 -7.77 -0.42 25.39
CA LYS A 263 -8.62 0.72 25.82
C LYS A 263 -10.11 0.41 25.71
N LEU A 264 -10.51 -0.40 24.75
CA LEU A 264 -11.89 -0.84 24.55
C LEU A 264 -12.25 -2.09 25.37
N GLY A 265 -11.29 -2.70 26.08
CA GLY A 265 -11.48 -3.91 26.86
C GLY A 265 -11.63 -5.19 26.02
N VAL A 266 -11.22 -5.16 24.76
CA VAL A 266 -11.23 -6.33 23.88
C VAL A 266 -10.12 -7.29 24.27
N GLU A 267 -10.46 -8.58 24.43
CA GLU A 267 -9.47 -9.62 24.69
C GLU A 267 -8.59 -9.83 23.46
N LEU A 268 -7.27 -9.87 23.68
CA LEU A 268 -6.27 -10.14 22.65
C LEU A 268 -5.63 -11.51 22.89
N ASP A 269 -5.25 -12.20 21.81
CA ASP A 269 -4.55 -13.48 21.89
C ASP A 269 -3.07 -13.30 22.29
N GLN A 270 -2.33 -14.42 22.42
CA GLN A 270 -0.90 -14.41 22.77
C GLN A 270 0.00 -13.67 21.75
N TYR A 271 -0.52 -13.34 20.57
CA TYR A 271 0.16 -12.59 19.52
C TYR A 271 -0.40 -11.15 19.36
N ASN A 272 -1.32 -10.76 20.24
CA ASN A 272 -2.03 -9.48 20.30
C ASN A 272 -3.10 -9.24 19.22
N PHE A 273 -3.53 -10.27 18.51
CA PHE A 273 -4.70 -10.15 17.63
C PHE A 273 -6.00 -10.17 18.44
N ALA A 274 -7.08 -9.59 17.90
CA ALA A 274 -8.38 -9.67 18.55
C ALA A 274 -8.85 -11.13 18.67
N SER A 275 -9.19 -11.55 19.88
CA SER A 275 -9.66 -12.91 20.13
C SER A 275 -11.11 -13.08 19.63
N THR A 276 -11.35 -14.11 18.84
CA THR A 276 -12.67 -14.48 18.30
C THR A 276 -12.89 -16.00 18.47
N THR A 277 -14.10 -16.49 18.14
CA THR A 277 -14.40 -17.93 18.15
C THR A 277 -14.85 -18.42 16.78
N SER A 278 -14.71 -19.71 16.52
CA SER A 278 -15.09 -20.31 15.22
C SER A 278 -16.54 -20.09 14.82
N PHE A 279 -17.46 -19.92 15.79
CA PHE A 279 -18.88 -19.66 15.53
C PHE A 279 -19.24 -18.17 15.53
N GLU A 280 -18.34 -17.31 16.00
CA GLU A 280 -18.52 -15.86 16.06
C GLU A 280 -17.25 -15.14 15.59
N PRO A 281 -16.81 -15.35 14.33
CA PRO A 281 -15.46 -14.97 13.85
C PRO A 281 -15.26 -13.45 13.72
N VAL A 282 -16.31 -12.66 13.86
CA VAL A 282 -16.26 -11.18 13.77
C VAL A 282 -16.71 -10.49 15.06
N LYS A 283 -17.06 -11.26 16.11
CA LYS A 283 -17.45 -10.71 17.40
C LYS A 283 -16.24 -10.75 18.33
N THR A 284 -16.02 -9.65 19.04
CA THR A 284 -15.02 -9.59 20.11
C THR A 284 -15.60 -10.10 21.42
N SER A 285 -14.78 -10.14 22.48
CA SER A 285 -15.23 -10.41 23.85
C SER A 285 -16.19 -9.35 24.41
N VAL A 286 -16.30 -8.18 23.79
CA VAL A 286 -17.13 -7.06 24.25
C VAL A 286 -18.38 -6.92 23.37
N PRO A 287 -19.60 -7.08 23.94
CA PRO A 287 -20.85 -6.88 23.19
C PRO A 287 -20.92 -5.48 22.56
N GLY A 288 -21.32 -5.43 21.28
CA GLY A 288 -21.37 -4.19 20.50
C GLY A 288 -20.05 -3.78 19.85
N ILE A 289 -18.95 -4.49 20.14
CA ILE A 289 -17.66 -4.32 19.47
C ILE A 289 -17.36 -5.54 18.60
N PHE A 290 -17.09 -5.28 17.34
CA PHE A 290 -16.81 -6.28 16.30
C PHE A 290 -15.40 -6.07 15.76
N VAL A 291 -14.85 -7.07 15.09
CA VAL A 291 -13.54 -7.01 14.43
C VAL A 291 -13.64 -7.54 13.00
N CYS A 292 -12.83 -7.00 12.10
CA CYS A 292 -12.65 -7.56 10.78
C CYS A 292 -11.24 -7.30 10.22
N GLY A 293 -10.86 -8.14 9.25
CA GLY A 293 -9.61 -7.99 8.53
C GLY A 293 -8.41 -8.29 9.41
N ALA A 294 -7.26 -7.77 9.02
CA ALA A 294 -5.99 -8.29 9.52
C ALA A 294 -5.70 -8.05 11.03
N PHE A 295 -6.56 -7.32 11.74
CA PHE A 295 -6.49 -7.21 13.20
C PHE A 295 -7.01 -8.48 13.93
N GLU A 296 -7.83 -9.29 13.26
CA GLU A 296 -8.28 -10.61 13.75
C GLU A 296 -7.21 -11.68 13.54
N ALA A 297 -6.62 -11.75 12.36
CA ALA A 297 -5.49 -12.63 12.05
C ALA A 297 -4.82 -12.20 10.73
N PRO A 298 -3.57 -12.66 10.44
CA PRO A 298 -2.96 -12.44 9.14
C PRO A 298 -3.78 -13.07 8.02
N GLN A 299 -4.24 -12.26 7.08
CA GLN A 299 -5.10 -12.70 5.99
C GLN A 299 -4.94 -11.83 4.73
N ASP A 300 -5.51 -12.28 3.62
CA ASP A 300 -5.49 -11.56 2.35
C ASP A 300 -6.65 -10.55 2.21
N ILE A 301 -6.65 -9.81 1.10
CA ILE A 301 -7.66 -8.79 0.81
C ILE A 301 -9.06 -9.43 0.66
N PRO A 302 -9.27 -10.50 -0.13
CA PRO A 302 -10.57 -11.16 -0.22
C PRO A 302 -11.16 -11.56 1.13
N SER A 303 -10.37 -12.19 1.99
CA SER A 303 -10.81 -12.63 3.32
C SER A 303 -11.18 -11.41 4.19
N SER A 304 -10.36 -10.35 4.15
CA SER A 304 -10.63 -9.11 4.87
C SER A 304 -11.94 -8.44 4.44
N VAL A 305 -12.26 -8.48 3.15
CA VAL A 305 -13.52 -7.92 2.60
C VAL A 305 -14.73 -8.77 3.00
N ILE A 306 -14.57 -10.10 3.02
CA ILE A 306 -15.61 -11.02 3.49
C ILE A 306 -15.94 -10.74 4.95
N GLU A 307 -14.92 -10.67 5.82
CA GLU A 307 -15.11 -10.37 7.23
C GLU A 307 -15.68 -8.98 7.46
N SER A 308 -15.25 -7.98 6.70
CA SER A 308 -15.80 -6.62 6.79
C SER A 308 -17.30 -6.62 6.50
N SER A 309 -17.73 -7.41 5.51
CA SER A 309 -19.15 -7.57 5.18
C SER A 309 -19.91 -8.31 6.28
N ALA A 310 -19.31 -9.35 6.86
CA ALA A 310 -19.88 -10.09 7.99
C ALA A 310 -20.02 -9.21 9.23
N ALA A 311 -18.98 -8.47 9.62
CA ALA A 311 -18.99 -7.54 10.75
C ALA A 311 -20.05 -6.45 10.56
N ALA A 312 -20.16 -5.87 9.36
CA ALA A 312 -21.20 -4.90 9.04
C ALA A 312 -22.61 -5.51 9.11
N GLY A 313 -22.78 -6.76 8.67
CA GLY A 313 -24.05 -7.48 8.75
C GLY A 313 -24.49 -7.77 10.18
N VAL A 314 -23.57 -8.24 11.03
CA VAL A 314 -23.83 -8.53 12.46
C VAL A 314 -24.05 -7.24 13.25
N ALA A 315 -23.26 -6.20 13.01
CA ALA A 315 -23.48 -4.89 13.62
C ALA A 315 -24.85 -4.32 13.18
N GLY A 316 -25.15 -4.37 11.89
CA GLY A 316 -26.42 -3.89 11.34
C GLY A 316 -27.65 -4.63 11.89
N SER A 317 -27.55 -5.95 12.11
CA SER A 317 -28.66 -6.72 12.70
C SER A 317 -28.88 -6.34 14.17
N SER A 318 -27.80 -6.12 14.93
CA SER A 318 -27.88 -5.66 16.32
C SER A 318 -28.47 -4.25 16.49
N LEU A 319 -28.39 -3.42 15.44
CA LEU A 319 -28.89 -2.05 15.43
C LEU A 319 -30.22 -1.89 14.66
N SER A 320 -30.89 -3.00 14.33
CA SER A 320 -32.08 -3.01 13.49
C SER A 320 -33.21 -2.13 14.01
N GLU A 321 -33.44 -2.09 15.33
CA GLU A 321 -34.46 -1.24 15.97
C GLU A 321 -34.18 0.26 15.86
N SER A 322 -32.92 0.64 15.69
CA SER A 322 -32.46 2.05 15.59
C SER A 322 -32.22 2.49 14.14
N ARG A 323 -32.67 1.71 13.16
CA ARG A 323 -32.44 2.04 11.75
C ARG A 323 -33.11 3.37 11.39
N TRP A 324 -32.39 4.20 10.63
CA TRP A 324 -32.86 5.51 10.12
C TRP A 324 -33.02 6.63 11.16
N THR A 325 -32.71 6.39 12.43
CA THR A 325 -32.87 7.42 13.49
C THR A 325 -31.90 8.60 13.36
N LEU A 326 -30.75 8.40 12.70
CA LEU A 326 -29.68 9.41 12.54
C LEU A 326 -29.34 9.72 11.07
N THR A 327 -30.19 9.37 10.10
CA THR A 327 -29.89 9.65 8.69
C THR A 327 -30.05 11.11 8.30
N LYS A 328 -29.14 11.61 7.47
CA LYS A 328 -29.17 12.96 6.89
C LYS A 328 -29.49 12.88 5.40
N THR A 329 -30.46 13.64 4.94
CA THR A 329 -30.74 13.79 3.50
C THR A 329 -29.69 14.71 2.88
N LYS A 330 -29.05 14.27 1.80
CA LYS A 330 -28.12 15.10 1.04
C LYS A 330 -28.91 16.07 0.18
N GLU A 331 -28.62 17.36 0.28
CA GLU A 331 -29.11 18.35 -0.69
C GLU A 331 -28.45 18.10 -2.04
N ILE A 332 -29.27 17.74 -3.03
CA ILE A 332 -28.85 17.60 -4.43
C ILE A 332 -29.10 18.97 -5.08
N PRO A 333 -28.09 19.59 -5.73
CA PRO A 333 -28.30 20.84 -6.46
C PRO A 333 -29.39 20.67 -7.52
N GLU A 334 -30.22 21.70 -7.73
CA GLU A 334 -31.23 21.67 -8.78
C GLU A 334 -30.60 21.52 -10.17
N GLU A 335 -31.24 20.71 -11.02
CA GLU A 335 -30.81 20.53 -12.40
C GLU A 335 -31.11 21.79 -13.21
N ILE A 336 -30.15 22.22 -14.01
CA ILE A 336 -30.30 23.38 -14.91
C ILE A 336 -30.79 22.87 -16.26
N ASN A 337 -31.87 23.45 -16.79
CA ASN A 337 -32.33 23.14 -18.14
C ASN A 337 -31.42 23.82 -19.17
N VAL A 338 -30.61 23.02 -19.87
CA VAL A 338 -29.67 23.47 -20.91
C VAL A 338 -30.19 23.20 -22.34
N SER A 339 -31.51 23.04 -22.51
CA SER A 339 -32.12 22.77 -23.82
C SER A 339 -31.87 23.92 -24.80
N GLY A 340 -31.28 23.62 -25.96
CA GLY A 340 -30.96 24.61 -27.00
C GLY A 340 -29.58 25.24 -26.87
N GLU A 341 -28.83 24.95 -25.79
CA GLU A 341 -27.44 25.36 -25.66
C GLU A 341 -26.49 24.41 -26.43
N PRO A 342 -25.36 24.91 -26.97
CA PRO A 342 -24.37 24.07 -27.62
C PRO A 342 -23.75 23.09 -26.61
N VAL A 343 -23.58 21.82 -27.02
CA VAL A 343 -23.00 20.78 -26.16
C VAL A 343 -21.56 21.14 -25.80
N ARG A 344 -21.27 21.16 -24.50
CA ARG A 344 -19.94 21.40 -23.93
C ARG A 344 -19.39 20.10 -23.36
N THR A 345 -18.41 19.53 -24.04
CA THR A 345 -17.79 18.25 -23.69
C THR A 345 -16.47 18.48 -22.97
N GLY A 346 -16.31 17.86 -21.79
CA GLY A 346 -15.03 17.74 -21.11
C GLY A 346 -14.47 16.33 -21.26
N VAL A 347 -13.24 16.20 -21.78
CA VAL A 347 -12.58 14.91 -21.99
C VAL A 347 -11.41 14.73 -21.02
N PHE A 348 -11.32 13.55 -20.42
CA PHE A 348 -10.31 13.22 -19.42
C PHE A 348 -9.61 11.93 -19.84
N VAL A 349 -8.41 12.03 -20.39
CA VAL A 349 -7.69 10.88 -20.95
C VAL A 349 -6.87 10.22 -19.83
N CYS A 350 -7.16 8.95 -19.54
CA CYS A 350 -6.47 8.21 -18.47
C CYS A 350 -5.05 7.83 -18.92
N ARG A 351 -4.04 8.16 -18.11
CA ARG A 351 -2.63 7.84 -18.40
C ARG A 351 -2.12 6.54 -17.76
N CYS A 352 -2.67 6.14 -16.62
CA CYS A 352 -2.39 4.91 -15.86
C CYS A 352 -0.93 4.34 -15.96
N GLY A 353 0.09 5.17 -15.74
CA GLY A 353 1.49 4.72 -15.77
C GLY A 353 1.90 4.02 -17.07
N THR A 354 2.74 2.99 -16.98
CA THR A 354 3.17 2.17 -18.13
C THR A 354 2.04 1.36 -18.77
N ASN A 355 0.92 1.11 -18.05
CA ASN A 355 -0.17 0.28 -18.56
C ASN A 355 -0.89 0.91 -19.77
N ILE A 356 -1.06 2.24 -19.78
CA ILE A 356 -1.66 2.96 -20.94
C ILE A 356 -0.60 3.77 -21.65
N ALA A 357 0.21 4.56 -20.92
CA ALA A 357 1.22 5.42 -21.55
C ALA A 357 2.40 4.65 -22.15
N GLY A 358 2.54 3.35 -21.86
CA GLY A 358 3.52 2.48 -22.53
C GLY A 358 3.11 2.06 -23.94
N VAL A 359 1.83 2.25 -24.32
CA VAL A 359 1.26 1.84 -25.62
C VAL A 359 0.71 3.03 -26.39
N VAL A 360 0.08 3.98 -25.70
CA VAL A 360 -0.60 5.14 -26.29
C VAL A 360 0.12 6.43 -25.93
N ASP A 361 0.36 7.30 -26.92
CA ASP A 361 0.83 8.68 -26.70
C ASP A 361 -0.32 9.53 -26.14
N VAL A 362 -0.49 9.46 -24.81
CA VAL A 362 -1.55 10.17 -24.09
C VAL A 362 -1.50 11.69 -24.31
N PRO A 363 -0.33 12.37 -24.25
CA PRO A 363 -0.23 13.78 -24.63
C PRO A 363 -0.78 14.10 -26.02
N ALA A 364 -0.41 13.32 -27.05
CA ALA A 364 -0.90 13.55 -28.40
C ALA A 364 -2.42 13.34 -28.50
N VAL A 365 -2.98 12.35 -27.81
CA VAL A 365 -4.43 12.11 -27.76
C VAL A 365 -5.15 13.30 -27.11
N VAL A 366 -4.61 13.87 -26.03
CA VAL A 366 -5.19 15.06 -25.38
C VAL A 366 -5.20 16.25 -26.34
N GLU A 367 -4.09 16.52 -27.03
CA GLU A 367 -4.02 17.64 -27.98
C GLU A 367 -4.96 17.46 -29.17
N TYR A 368 -5.03 16.26 -29.74
CA TYR A 368 -6.01 15.94 -30.78
C TYR A 368 -7.45 16.13 -30.30
N THR A 369 -7.75 15.72 -29.06
CA THR A 369 -9.09 15.84 -28.50
C THR A 369 -9.55 17.30 -28.36
N LYS A 370 -8.62 18.23 -28.08
CA LYS A 370 -8.92 19.67 -28.00
C LYS A 370 -9.40 20.26 -29.33
N THR A 371 -9.10 19.64 -30.47
CA THR A 371 -9.52 20.13 -31.79
C THR A 371 -10.92 19.65 -32.18
N LEU A 372 -11.55 18.75 -31.41
CA LEU A 372 -12.85 18.18 -31.75
C LEU A 372 -14.00 19.17 -31.46
N PRO A 373 -15.02 19.27 -32.35
CA PRO A 373 -16.16 20.15 -32.14
C PRO A 373 -16.88 19.88 -30.81
N GLY A 374 -17.18 20.94 -30.07
CA GLY A 374 -17.88 20.87 -28.79
C GLY A 374 -17.00 20.48 -27.59
N VAL A 375 -15.71 20.15 -27.78
CA VAL A 375 -14.79 19.93 -26.66
C VAL A 375 -14.31 21.26 -26.11
N VAL A 376 -14.75 21.61 -24.90
CA VAL A 376 -14.35 22.85 -24.21
C VAL A 376 -13.20 22.64 -23.24
N PHE A 377 -12.89 21.37 -22.92
CA PHE A 377 -11.84 21.02 -21.98
C PHE A 377 -11.29 19.63 -22.30
N ALA A 378 -9.97 19.49 -22.35
CA ALA A 378 -9.32 18.19 -22.38
C ALA A 378 -8.05 18.20 -21.52
N GLN A 379 -7.88 17.17 -20.69
CA GLN A 379 -6.67 16.99 -19.89
C GLN A 379 -6.27 15.52 -19.80
N GLU A 380 -4.98 15.26 -19.56
CA GLU A 380 -4.55 13.96 -19.05
C GLU A 380 -4.90 13.83 -17.56
N ASN A 381 -5.28 12.62 -17.16
CA ASN A 381 -5.58 12.27 -15.79
C ASN A 381 -4.82 11.01 -15.39
N MET A 382 -4.16 11.06 -14.23
CA MET A 382 -3.64 9.84 -13.61
C MET A 382 -4.79 9.08 -12.94
N PHE A 383 -5.05 7.86 -13.42
CA PHE A 383 -6.02 6.92 -12.86
C PHE A 383 -7.47 7.44 -12.80
N SER A 384 -8.11 7.56 -13.97
CA SER A 384 -9.52 7.99 -14.08
C SER A 384 -10.53 7.11 -13.34
N CYS A 385 -10.17 5.85 -13.04
CA CYS A 385 -11.01 4.94 -12.26
C CYS A 385 -11.04 5.24 -10.75
N SER A 386 -10.09 6.05 -10.23
CA SER A 386 -10.07 6.37 -8.81
C SER A 386 -11.21 7.32 -8.43
N GLN A 387 -11.79 7.11 -7.25
CA GLN A 387 -12.93 7.89 -6.77
C GLN A 387 -12.59 9.39 -6.66
N ASP A 388 -11.36 9.75 -6.29
CA ASP A 388 -10.91 11.15 -6.27
C ASP A 388 -10.79 11.77 -7.66
N THR A 389 -10.33 11.03 -8.67
CA THR A 389 -10.34 11.54 -10.06
C THR A 389 -11.76 11.75 -10.56
N GLN A 390 -12.73 10.93 -10.12
CA GLN A 390 -14.15 11.14 -10.44
C GLN A 390 -14.73 12.35 -9.70
N VAL A 391 -14.40 12.54 -8.42
CA VAL A 391 -14.87 13.69 -7.61
C VAL A 391 -14.22 15.01 -8.06
N SER A 392 -12.90 15.01 -8.31
CA SER A 392 -12.18 16.17 -8.87
C SER A 392 -12.60 16.45 -10.30
N GLY A 393 -12.84 15.42 -11.12
CA GLY A 393 -13.45 15.55 -12.44
C GLY A 393 -14.80 16.25 -12.37
N ASN A 394 -15.65 15.91 -11.39
CA ASN A 394 -16.90 16.63 -11.16
C ASN A 394 -16.70 18.09 -10.73
N SER A 395 -15.67 18.40 -9.93
CA SER A 395 -15.35 19.79 -9.58
C SER A 395 -14.83 20.62 -10.76
N ASN A 396 -14.03 20.03 -11.65
CA ASN A 396 -13.57 20.68 -12.87
C ASN A 396 -14.69 20.82 -13.90
N LYS A 397 -15.59 19.82 -14.00
CA LYS A 397 -16.84 19.95 -14.78
C LYS A 397 -17.64 21.16 -14.31
N ARG A 398 -17.79 21.38 -13.00
CA ARG A 398 -18.50 22.55 -12.44
C ARG A 398 -17.82 23.89 -12.68
N ARG A 399 -16.51 23.94 -12.89
CA ARG A 399 -15.77 25.19 -13.25
C ARG A 399 -15.89 25.56 -14.72
N HIS A 400 -16.21 24.56 -15.55
CA HIS A 400 -16.37 24.68 -16.99
C HIS A 400 -17.81 24.38 -17.44
N GLN A 401 -18.75 24.33 -16.49
CA GLN A 401 -20.16 24.66 -16.67
C GLN A 401 -20.24 26.17 -16.49
#